data_AF-A0A2W7KWJ1-F1
#
_entry.id   AF-A0A2W7KWJ1-F1
#
_cell.length_a   1.000
_cell.length_b   1.000
_cell.length_c   1.000
_cell.angle_alpha   90.00
_cell.angle_beta   90.00
_cell.angle_gamma   90.00
#
_symmetry.space_group_name_H-M   'P 1'
#
loop_
_entity.id
_entity.type
_entity.pdbx_description
1 polymer ?
#
loop_
_entity_poly.entity_id
_entity_poly.type
_entity_poly.pdbx_seq_one_letter_code
_entity_poly.pdbx_strand_id
1 'polypeptide(L)'
;MSDPDEIVRTFALQRIANLFNISVDLLNEEDVFGEDLKATRSSGLFTRNEYDAIEGDILDVCDRETYKTISSGNLTIYTVGDYCDHMVRCYKRKPKDVIATLKITSLS
;
A
#
# COMPACT_ATOMS: atom_id res chain seq x y z
N MET A 1 18.18 -12.44 -10.89
CA MET A 1 17.78 -11.20 -10.20
C MET A 1 16.28 -11.12 -10.38
N SER A 2 15.51 -11.15 -9.28
CA SER A 2 14.05 -11.05 -9.35
C SER A 2 13.66 -9.70 -9.97
N ASP A 3 12.52 -9.69 -10.66
CA ASP A 3 12.03 -8.47 -11.30
C ASP A 3 11.77 -7.38 -10.26
N PRO A 4 12.16 -6.11 -10.48
CA PRO A 4 11.95 -5.03 -9.51
C PRO A 4 10.46 -4.85 -9.14
N ASP A 5 9.53 -5.10 -10.07
CA ASP A 5 8.10 -4.99 -9.79
C ASP A 5 7.66 -6.14 -8.85
N GLU A 6 8.21 -7.35 -9.03
CA GLU A 6 7.97 -8.51 -8.14
C GLU A 6 8.48 -8.26 -6.71
N ILE A 7 9.65 -7.62 -6.59
CA ILE A 7 10.21 -7.22 -5.28
C ILE A 7 9.28 -6.20 -4.62
N VAL A 8 8.91 -5.13 -5.34
CA VAL A 8 8.01 -4.10 -4.81
C VAL A 8 6.67 -4.69 -4.37
N ARG A 9 6.07 -5.56 -5.19
CA ARG A 9 4.81 -6.24 -4.87
C ARG A 9 4.96 -7.11 -3.61
N THR A 10 6.05 -7.86 -3.48
CA THR A 10 6.32 -8.68 -2.29
C THR A 10 6.39 -7.83 -1.01
N PHE A 11 7.14 -6.72 -1.05
CA PHE A 11 7.24 -5.82 0.10
C PHE A 11 5.93 -5.07 0.38
N ALA A 12 5.13 -4.77 -0.65
CA ALA A 12 3.80 -4.19 -0.50
C ALA A 12 2.84 -5.15 0.22
N LEU A 13 2.81 -6.42 -0.16
CA LEU A 13 2.03 -7.46 0.54
C LEU A 13 2.47 -7.61 1.99
N GLN A 14 3.79 -7.67 2.25
CA GLN A 14 4.32 -7.72 3.60
C GLN A 14 3.94 -6.49 4.42
N ARG A 15 3.90 -5.30 3.81
CA ARG A 15 3.46 -4.07 4.48
C ARG A 15 2.01 -4.19 4.93
N ILE A 16 1.10 -4.64 4.08
CA ILE A 16 -0.31 -4.86 4.44
C ILE A 16 -0.44 -5.93 5.54
N ALA A 17 0.23 -7.07 5.40
CA ALA A 17 0.23 -8.14 6.40
C ALA A 17 0.64 -7.63 7.78
N ASN A 18 1.70 -6.81 7.83
CA ASN A 18 2.19 -6.19 9.06
C ASN A 18 1.20 -5.17 9.65
N LEU A 19 0.51 -4.39 8.81
CA LEU A 19 -0.48 -3.41 9.28
C LEU A 19 -1.68 -4.11 9.93
N PHE A 20 -2.21 -5.17 9.31
CA PHE A 20 -3.35 -5.93 9.84
C PHE A 20 -2.97 -7.04 10.82
N ASN A 21 -1.68 -7.22 11.11
CA ASN A 21 -1.14 -8.25 11.99
C ASN A 21 -1.63 -9.67 11.62
N ILE A 22 -1.54 -9.99 10.32
CA ILE A 22 -1.88 -11.30 9.75
C ILE A 22 -0.68 -11.89 8.99
N SER A 23 -0.68 -13.21 8.75
CA SER A 23 0.35 -13.83 7.92
C SER A 23 0.20 -13.40 6.47
N VAL A 24 1.31 -13.15 5.77
CA VAL A 24 1.30 -12.82 4.34
C VAL A 24 0.70 -13.94 3.50
N ASP A 25 0.86 -15.20 3.92
CA ASP A 25 0.32 -16.37 3.21
C ASP A 25 -1.23 -16.46 3.26
N LEU A 26 -1.85 -15.67 4.14
CA LEU A 26 -3.31 -15.60 4.28
C LEU A 26 -3.91 -14.43 3.52
N LEU A 27 -3.10 -13.53 2.97
CA LEU A 27 -3.56 -12.42 2.15
C LEU A 27 -3.90 -12.89 0.75
N ASN A 28 -5.03 -12.43 0.24
CA ASN A 28 -5.38 -12.52 -1.15
C ASN A 28 -5.33 -11.12 -1.80
N GLU A 29 -4.89 -11.03 -3.05
CA GLU A 29 -4.89 -9.75 -3.79
C GLU A 29 -6.32 -9.22 -3.96
N GLU A 30 -7.32 -10.09 -3.94
CA GLU A 30 -8.75 -9.74 -4.04
C GLU A 30 -9.37 -9.27 -2.72
N ASP A 31 -8.66 -9.39 -1.58
CA ASP A 31 -9.19 -8.99 -0.28
C ASP A 31 -9.51 -7.50 -0.25
N VAL A 32 -10.74 -7.16 0.12
CA VAL A 32 -11.24 -5.78 0.16
C VAL A 32 -11.01 -5.16 1.53
N PHE A 33 -10.43 -3.95 1.56
CA PHE A 33 -10.28 -3.17 2.79
C PHE A 33 -11.66 -2.74 3.31
N GLY A 34 -11.95 -3.02 4.58
CA GLY A 34 -13.27 -2.74 5.18
C GLY A 34 -14.23 -3.94 5.18
N GLU A 35 -14.05 -4.89 4.28
CA GLU A 35 -14.89 -6.10 4.19
C GLU A 35 -14.14 -7.34 4.65
N ASP A 36 -13.06 -7.71 3.95
CA ASP A 36 -12.22 -8.87 4.27
C ASP A 36 -11.13 -8.48 5.27
N LEU A 37 -10.49 -7.34 5.03
CA LEU A 37 -9.48 -6.77 5.92
C LEU A 37 -10.07 -5.64 6.75
N LYS A 38 -10.45 -5.98 7.99
CA LYS A 38 -11.03 -5.04 8.94
C LYS A 38 -9.97 -4.48 9.87
N ALA A 39 -9.93 -3.15 9.95
CA ALA A 39 -9.15 -2.44 10.96
C ALA A 39 -9.49 -2.97 12.37
N THR A 40 -8.47 -3.23 13.17
CA THR A 40 -8.66 -3.75 14.53
C THR A 40 -9.25 -2.70 15.47
N ARG A 41 -9.15 -1.41 15.10
CA ARG A 41 -9.67 -0.28 15.86
C ARG A 41 -10.31 0.75 14.94
N SER A 42 -11.32 1.44 15.48
CA SER A 42 -11.86 2.64 14.87
C SER A 42 -10.79 3.73 14.81
N SER A 43 -10.71 4.44 13.68
CA SER A 43 -9.92 5.67 13.63
C SER A 43 -10.51 6.70 14.60
N GLY A 44 -9.65 7.44 15.28
CA GLY A 44 -10.03 8.43 16.28
C GLY A 44 -9.17 9.67 16.16
N LEU A 45 -9.58 10.76 16.82
CA LEU A 45 -8.95 12.09 16.70
C LEU A 45 -7.42 12.10 16.97
N PHE A 46 -6.91 11.11 17.71
CA PHE A 46 -5.49 10.95 18.04
C PHE A 46 -4.97 9.53 17.80
N THR A 47 -5.76 8.65 17.17
CA THR A 47 -5.41 7.24 16.97
C THR A 47 -5.57 6.89 15.50
N ARG A 48 -4.44 6.66 14.83
CA ARG A 48 -4.40 6.12 13.48
C ARG A 48 -4.66 4.62 13.51
N ASN A 49 -5.51 4.15 12.61
CA ASN A 49 -5.73 2.73 12.36
C ASN A 49 -4.99 2.29 11.09
N GLU A 50 -5.23 1.05 10.68
CA GLU A 50 -4.61 0.41 9.52
C GLU A 50 -4.94 1.14 8.21
N TYR A 51 -6.15 1.66 8.07
CA TYR A 51 -6.56 2.42 6.88
C TYR A 51 -5.85 3.78 6.81
N ASP A 52 -5.70 4.48 7.95
CA ASP A 52 -4.97 5.74 8.00
C ASP A 52 -3.48 5.55 7.62
N ALA A 53 -2.91 4.38 7.95
CA ALA A 53 -1.55 4.03 7.56
C ALA A 53 -1.45 3.74 6.06
N ILE A 54 -2.42 3.02 5.49
CA ILE A 54 -2.48 2.75 4.04
C ILE A 54 -2.66 4.05 3.25
N GLU A 55 -3.55 4.93 3.68
CA GLU A 55 -3.74 6.24 3.06
C GLU A 55 -2.44 7.04 3.11
N GLY A 56 -1.75 7.07 4.26
CA GLY A 56 -0.44 7.69 4.38
C GLY A 56 0.59 7.13 3.39
N ASP A 57 0.69 5.80 3.30
CA ASP A 57 1.60 5.12 2.38
C ASP A 57 1.31 5.53 0.91
N ILE A 58 0.03 5.57 0.51
CA ILE A 58 -0.41 6.01 -0.83
C ILE A 58 -0.01 7.47 -1.09
N LEU A 59 -0.27 8.36 -0.13
CA LEU A 59 0.00 9.78 -0.28
C LEU A 59 1.50 10.09 -0.34
N ASP A 60 2.32 9.36 0.41
CA ASP A 60 3.77 9.55 0.46
C ASP A 60 4.44 9.18 -0.88
N VAL A 61 3.94 8.14 -1.57
CA VAL A 61 4.52 7.69 -2.84
C VAL A 61 3.88 8.35 -4.07
N CYS A 62 2.72 9.00 -3.91
CA CYS A 62 2.02 9.65 -5.00
C CYS A 62 2.82 10.82 -5.59
N ASP A 63 2.70 10.99 -6.91
CA ASP A 63 3.00 12.26 -7.57
C ASP A 63 1.74 13.14 -7.63
N ARG A 64 1.93 14.42 -7.98
CA ARG A 64 0.83 15.41 -8.00
C ARG A 64 -0.29 15.03 -8.97
N GLU A 65 0.01 14.29 -10.03
CA GLU A 65 -0.95 13.87 -11.04
C GLU A 65 -1.79 12.68 -10.56
N THR A 66 -1.13 11.69 -9.96
CA THR A 66 -1.78 10.52 -9.36
C THR A 66 -2.65 10.94 -8.18
N TYR A 67 -2.16 11.86 -7.33
CA TYR A 67 -2.96 12.44 -6.25
C TYR A 67 -4.25 13.10 -6.77
N LYS A 68 -4.18 13.88 -7.86
CA LYS A 68 -5.39 14.47 -8.48
C LYS A 68 -6.36 13.41 -8.99
N THR A 69 -5.83 12.30 -9.51
CA THR A 69 -6.66 11.19 -10.01
C THR A 69 -7.38 10.49 -8.87
N ILE A 70 -6.69 10.26 -7.74
CA ILE A 70 -7.29 9.71 -6.51
C ILE A 70 -8.33 10.68 -5.92
N SER A 71 -7.95 11.95 -5.74
CA SER A 71 -8.82 12.98 -5.16
C SER A 71 -10.06 13.28 -6.00
N SER A 72 -10.04 12.99 -7.31
CA SER A 72 -11.20 13.11 -8.20
C SER A 72 -12.06 11.84 -8.25
N GLY A 73 -11.69 10.78 -7.51
CA GLY A 73 -12.39 9.49 -7.50
C GLY A 73 -12.14 8.62 -8.74
N ASN A 74 -11.23 9.02 -9.63
CA ASN A 74 -10.91 8.29 -10.87
C ASN A 74 -9.90 7.16 -10.65
N LEU A 75 -9.25 7.12 -9.49
CA LEU A 75 -8.44 6.00 -9.04
C LEU A 75 -8.84 5.70 -7.61
N THR A 76 -9.34 4.49 -7.37
CA THR A 76 -9.66 4.02 -6.03
C THR A 76 -8.91 2.74 -5.74
N ILE A 77 -8.37 2.67 -4.53
CA ILE A 77 -7.61 1.53 -4.03
C ILE A 77 -8.51 0.84 -3.02
N TYR A 78 -9.19 -0.23 -3.45
CA TYR A 78 -10.16 -0.96 -2.64
C TYR A 78 -9.62 -2.29 -2.13
N THR A 79 -8.76 -2.93 -2.93
CA THR A 79 -8.21 -4.25 -2.65
C THR A 79 -6.72 -4.19 -2.30
N VAL A 80 -6.22 -5.27 -1.72
CA VAL A 80 -4.78 -5.48 -1.52
C VAL A 80 -4.01 -5.43 -2.85
N GLY A 81 -4.58 -6.00 -3.92
CA GLY A 81 -4.04 -5.96 -5.26
C GLY A 81 -3.91 -4.54 -5.81
N ASP A 82 -4.96 -3.72 -5.66
CA ASP A 82 -4.94 -2.31 -6.08
C ASP A 82 -3.81 -1.54 -5.39
N TYR A 83 -3.60 -1.79 -4.10
CA TYR A 83 -2.52 -1.17 -3.34
C TYR A 83 -1.15 -1.60 -3.86
N CYS A 84 -0.97 -2.90 -4.12
CA CYS A 84 0.27 -3.42 -4.66
C CYS A 84 0.58 -2.84 -6.05
N ASP A 85 -0.42 -2.79 -6.92
CA ASP A 85 -0.30 -2.22 -8.27
C ASP A 85 0.01 -0.72 -8.23
N HIS A 86 -0.61 -0.01 -7.28
CA HIS A 86 -0.29 1.39 -7.03
C HIS A 86 1.18 1.57 -6.63
N MET A 87 1.69 0.74 -5.72
CA MET A 87 3.10 0.79 -5.29
C MET A 87 4.07 0.51 -6.44
N VAL A 88 3.80 -0.52 -7.25
CA VAL A 88 4.60 -0.84 -8.44
C VAL A 88 4.59 0.31 -9.45
N ARG A 89 3.40 0.89 -9.71
CA ARG A 89 3.28 2.04 -10.61
C ARG A 89 4.04 3.26 -10.11
N CYS A 90 3.94 3.56 -8.81
CA CYS A 90 4.64 4.68 -8.19
C CYS A 90 6.15 4.44 -8.15
N TYR A 91 6.61 3.19 -8.00
CA TYR A 91 8.05 2.86 -7.99
C TYR A 91 8.74 3.28 -9.29
N LYS A 92 8.08 3.10 -10.43
CA LYS A 92 8.61 3.49 -11.76
C LYS A 92 8.85 5.00 -11.90
N ARG A 93 8.14 5.82 -11.11
CA ARG A 93 8.24 7.29 -11.14
C ARG A 93 9.07 7.85 -9.97
N LYS A 94 8.92 7.25 -8.80
CA LYS A 94 9.46 7.70 -7.51
C LYS A 94 10.02 6.53 -6.70
N PRO A 95 11.09 5.88 -7.20
CA PRO A 95 11.60 4.65 -6.58
C PRO A 95 12.09 4.87 -5.15
N LYS A 96 12.67 6.04 -4.85
CA LYS A 96 13.16 6.39 -3.51
C LYS A 96 12.03 6.48 -2.47
N ASP A 97 10.93 7.13 -2.85
CA ASP A 97 9.76 7.31 -1.97
C ASP A 97 9.16 5.93 -1.65
N VAL A 98 8.97 5.08 -2.68
CA VAL A 98 8.44 3.72 -2.48
C VAL A 98 9.37 2.84 -1.65
N ILE A 99 10.69 2.88 -1.89
CA ILE A 99 11.67 2.13 -1.08
C ILE A 99 11.60 2.57 0.39
N ALA A 100 11.45 3.87 0.65
CA ALA A 100 11.33 4.40 2.00
C ALA A 100 10.02 3.96 2.67
N THR A 101 8.88 4.10 1.99
CA THR A 101 7.54 3.72 2.49
C THR A 101 7.47 2.22 2.79
N LEU A 102 7.92 1.38 1.85
CA LEU A 102 7.89 -0.08 1.99
C LEU A 102 9.08 -0.65 2.77
N LYS A 103 10.04 0.21 3.18
CA LYS A 103 11.27 -0.16 3.89
C LYS A 103 12.06 -1.28 3.19
N ILE A 104 12.18 -1.19 1.87
CA ILE A 104 12.83 -2.22 1.05
C ILE A 104 14.34 -2.19 1.29
N THR A 105 14.87 -3.24 1.92
CA THR A 105 16.31 -3.38 2.19
C THR A 105 17.07 -4.08 1.05
N SER A 106 16.36 -4.75 0.14
CA SER A 106 16.93 -5.55 -0.96
C SER A 106 17.32 -4.74 -2.21
N LEU A 107 16.91 -3.47 -2.30
CA LEU A 107 17.10 -2.61 -3.49
C LEU A 107 18.02 -1.41 -3.22
N SER A 108 18.74 -1.43 -2.09
CA SER A 108 19.68 -0.38 -1.67
C SER A 108 21.08 -0.55 -2.26
#